data_AF-A0A2S4RV46-F1
#
_entry.id   AF-A0A2S4RV46-F1
#
_cell.length_a   1.000
_cell.length_b   1.000
_cell.length_c   1.000
_cell.angle_alpha   90.00
_cell.angle_beta   90.00
_cell.angle_gamma   90.00
#
_symmetry.space_group_name_H-M   'P 1'
#
loop_
_entity.id
_entity.type
_entity.pdbx_description
1 polymer ?
#
loop_
_entity_poly.entity_id
_entity_poly.type
_entity_poly.pdbx_seq_one_letter_code
_entity_poly.pdbx_strand_id
1 'polypeptide(L)'
;MNKSAFISWLLLIVGALIYVVGLWRACPQLNGKGYFLGVLITGMFVLYAWLRVDGQLDEHFASVCQIVALITVGLLLVGVLNAPLSLVERGLYPAAFFVCLLGQFLLMRSSKNGKFDLIEK
;
A
#
# COMPACT_ATOMS: atom_id res chain seq x y z
N MET A 1 -17.70 6.49 -16.64
CA MET A 1 -16.65 6.33 -15.61
C MET A 1 -17.07 5.19 -14.69
N ASN A 2 -16.34 4.07 -14.71
CA ASN A 2 -16.77 2.83 -14.06
C ASN A 2 -16.84 3.04 -12.54
N LYS A 3 -18.03 2.85 -11.94
CA LYS A 3 -18.28 3.08 -10.50
C LYS A 3 -17.27 2.34 -9.61
N SER A 4 -16.80 1.16 -10.04
CA SER A 4 -15.81 0.34 -9.35
C SER A 4 -14.42 0.98 -9.25
N ALA A 5 -13.94 1.64 -10.31
CA ALA A 5 -12.63 2.30 -10.30
C ALA A 5 -12.61 3.51 -9.35
N PHE A 6 -13.73 4.24 -9.29
CA PHE A 6 -13.87 5.36 -8.36
C PHE A 6 -13.88 4.91 -6.89
N ILE A 7 -14.52 3.77 -6.59
CA ILE A 7 -14.51 3.16 -5.26
C ILE A 7 -13.09 2.76 -4.86
N SER A 8 -12.33 2.09 -5.73
CA SER A 8 -10.93 1.71 -5.43
C SER A 8 -10.02 2.93 -5.21
N TRP A 9 -10.22 4.00 -5.99
CA TRP A 9 -9.49 5.25 -5.84
C TRP A 9 -9.81 5.95 -4.50
N LEU A 10 -11.09 5.95 -4.11
CA LEU A 10 -11.51 6.42 -2.79
C LEU A 10 -10.89 5.60 -1.66
N LEU A 11 -10.87 4.26 -1.76
CA LEU A 11 -10.24 3.39 -0.75
C LEU A 11 -8.75 3.72 -0.56
N LEU A 12 -8.03 3.95 -1.66
CA LEU A 12 -6.62 4.33 -1.63
C LEU A 12 -6.44 5.66 -0.89
N ILE A 13 -7.19 6.70 -1.28
CA ILE A 13 -7.08 8.04 -0.69
C ILE A 13 -7.46 8.02 0.78
N VAL A 14 -8.55 7.34 1.12
CA VAL A 14 -9.01 7.20 2.51
C VAL A 14 -7.97 6.45 3.34
N GLY A 15 -7.40 5.36 2.84
CA GLY A 15 -6.32 4.63 3.52
C GLY A 15 -5.08 5.49 3.76
N ALA A 16 -4.64 6.24 2.73
CA ALA A 16 -3.52 7.17 2.84
C ALA A 16 -3.80 8.31 3.84
N LEU A 17 -5.00 8.89 3.81
CA LEU A 17 -5.40 9.93 4.76
C LEU A 17 -5.43 9.41 6.19
N ILE A 18 -6.03 8.25 6.44
CA ILE A 18 -6.06 7.63 7.77
C ILE A 18 -4.64 7.36 8.27
N TYR A 19 -3.75 6.87 7.40
CA TYR A 19 -2.35 6.64 7.74
C TYR A 19 -1.63 7.94 8.12
N VAL A 20 -1.74 8.98 7.29
CA VAL A 20 -1.07 10.28 7.52
C VAL A 20 -1.64 10.99 8.76
N VAL A 21 -2.96 10.98 8.96
CA VAL A 21 -3.62 11.56 10.14
C VAL A 21 -3.25 10.79 11.40
N GLY A 22 -3.19 9.45 11.34
CA GLY A 22 -2.69 8.62 12.43
C GLY A 22 -1.23 8.94 12.76
N LEU A 23 -0.39 9.20 11.75
CA LEU A 23 1.02 9.60 11.95
C LEU A 23 1.15 10.93 12.67
N TRP A 24 0.26 11.85 12.31
CA TRP A 24 0.25 13.20 12.86
C TRP A 24 -0.07 13.22 14.35
N ARG A 25 -0.91 12.28 14.81
CA ARG A 25 -1.32 12.14 16.22
C ARG A 25 -0.33 11.33 17.06
N ALA A 26 0.28 10.30 16.49
CA ALA A 26 1.03 9.29 17.23
C ALA A 26 2.48 9.68 17.58
N CYS A 27 3.13 10.59 16.86
CA CYS A 27 4.55 10.92 17.09
C CYS A 27 4.83 12.42 17.12
N PRO A 28 5.48 12.95 18.17
CA PRO A 28 6.07 14.29 18.16
C PRO A 28 7.48 14.33 17.52
N GLN A 29 8.17 13.19 17.44
CA GLN A 29 9.51 13.06 16.86
C GLN A 29 9.47 12.97 15.31
N LEU A 30 10.16 13.89 14.63
CA LEU A 30 10.19 13.97 13.16
C LEU A 30 10.80 12.72 12.50
N ASN A 31 11.79 12.09 13.16
CA ASN A 31 12.49 10.92 12.65
C ASN A 31 11.57 9.68 12.54
N GLY A 32 10.66 9.50 13.50
CA GLY A 32 9.69 8.40 13.49
C GLY A 32 8.64 8.57 12.38
N LYS A 33 8.24 9.82 12.07
CA LYS A 33 7.29 10.09 10.99
C LYS A 33 7.86 9.69 9.62
N GLY A 34 9.11 10.04 9.36
CA GLY A 34 9.79 9.67 8.11
C GLY A 34 9.86 8.15 7.89
N TYR A 35 10.11 7.38 8.95
CA TYR A 35 10.16 5.92 8.88
C TYR A 35 8.85 5.31 8.35
N PHE A 36 7.73 5.60 9.01
CA PHE A 36 6.43 5.05 8.62
C PHE A 36 5.96 5.55 7.26
N LEU A 37 6.19 6.83 6.96
CA LEU A 37 5.85 7.39 5.66
C LEU A 37 6.68 6.74 4.53
N GLY A 38 7.97 6.46 4.78
CA GLY A 38 8.82 5.71 3.87
C GLY A 38 8.34 4.27 3.66
N VAL A 39 7.92 3.58 4.73
CA VAL A 39 7.33 2.23 4.64
C VAL A 39 6.05 2.24 3.81
N LEU A 40 5.17 3.23 4.01
CA LEU A 40 3.96 3.39 3.19
C LEU A 40 4.32 3.55 1.71
N ILE A 41 5.15 4.54 1.37
CA ILE A 41 5.53 4.82 -0.03
C ILE A 41 6.19 3.60 -0.68
N THR A 42 7.10 2.95 0.05
CA THR A 42 7.82 1.76 -0.46
C THR A 42 6.84 0.61 -0.70
N GLY A 43 5.88 0.39 0.20
CA GLY A 43 4.84 -0.62 0.05
C GLY A 43 3.95 -0.37 -1.15
N MET A 44 3.53 0.89 -1.36
CA MET A 44 2.75 1.29 -2.53
C MET A 44 3.55 1.07 -3.83
N PHE A 45 4.82 1.49 -3.86
CA PHE A 45 5.69 1.36 -5.03
C PHE A 45 5.94 -0.10 -5.42
N VAL A 46 6.27 -0.94 -4.44
CA VAL A 46 6.55 -2.36 -4.66
C VAL A 46 5.29 -3.11 -5.09
N LEU A 47 4.14 -2.83 -4.48
CA LEU A 47 2.87 -3.43 -4.89
C LEU A 47 2.52 -3.04 -6.33
N TYR A 48 2.69 -1.76 -6.68
CA TYR A 48 2.50 -1.27 -8.04
C TYR A 48 3.44 -1.97 -9.04
N ALA A 49 4.73 -2.08 -8.71
CA ALA A 49 5.71 -2.78 -9.54
C ALA A 49 5.33 -4.26 -9.74
N TRP A 50 4.96 -4.96 -8.66
CA TRP A 50 4.54 -6.36 -8.70
C TRP A 50 3.30 -6.56 -9.59
N LEU A 51 2.26 -5.72 -9.43
CA LEU A 51 1.05 -5.73 -10.26
C LEU A 51 1.33 -5.45 -11.75
N ARG A 52 2.37 -4.67 -12.04
CA ARG A 52 2.76 -4.33 -13.41
C ARG A 52 3.49 -5.49 -14.10
N VAL A 53 4.30 -6.23 -13.35
CA VAL A 53 5.15 -7.34 -13.83
C VAL A 53 4.34 -8.61 -14.04
N ASP A 54 3.24 -8.80 -13.29
CA ASP A 54 2.24 -9.86 -13.51
C ASP A 54 1.61 -9.85 -14.94
N GLY A 55 1.95 -8.88 -15.79
CA GLY A 55 1.57 -8.86 -17.21
C GLY A 55 2.73 -8.95 -18.21
N GLN A 56 3.99 -8.88 -17.78
CA GLN A 56 5.17 -8.87 -18.66
C GLN A 56 6.33 -9.69 -18.04
N LEU A 57 6.32 -10.98 -18.35
CA LEU A 57 7.43 -11.91 -18.70
C LEU A 57 8.70 -12.07 -17.83
N ASP A 58 8.93 -11.35 -16.72
CA ASP A 58 10.14 -11.56 -15.88
C ASP A 58 9.82 -12.10 -14.47
N GLU A 59 9.83 -13.43 -14.32
CA GLU A 59 9.60 -14.13 -13.03
C GLU A 59 10.63 -13.74 -11.95
N HIS A 60 11.88 -13.48 -12.35
CA HIS A 60 12.94 -13.04 -11.44
C HIS A 60 12.63 -11.67 -10.82
N PHE A 61 12.10 -10.73 -11.60
CA PHE A 61 11.77 -9.39 -11.12
C PHE A 61 10.55 -9.40 -10.19
N ALA A 62 9.57 -10.27 -10.48
CA ALA A 62 8.43 -10.50 -9.60
C ALA A 62 8.85 -11.06 -8.24
N SER A 63 9.79 -12.01 -8.22
CA SER A 63 10.34 -12.58 -6.98
C SER A 63 11.07 -11.53 -6.13
N VAL A 64 11.88 -10.67 -6.75
CA VAL A 64 12.54 -9.54 -6.06
C VAL A 64 11.50 -8.58 -5.47
N CYS A 65 10.47 -8.20 -6.24
CA CYS A 65 9.40 -7.34 -5.72
C CYS A 65 8.68 -7.99 -4.53
N GLN A 66 8.42 -9.30 -4.57
CA GLN A 66 7.80 -10.02 -3.46
C GLN A 66 8.68 -9.99 -2.19
N ILE A 67 9.99 -10.15 -2.34
CA ILE A 67 10.93 -10.05 -1.21
C ILE A 67 10.92 -8.64 -0.62
N VAL A 68 10.97 -7.59 -1.47
CA VAL A 68 10.93 -6.20 -0.98
C VAL A 68 9.57 -5.91 -0.30
N ALA A 69 8.47 -6.48 -0.78
CA ALA A 69 7.16 -6.34 -0.15
C ALA A 69 7.16 -6.97 1.26
N LEU A 70 7.73 -8.17 1.40
CA LEU A 70 7.87 -8.85 2.70
C LEU A 70 8.76 -8.05 3.66
N ILE A 71 9.88 -7.51 3.18
CA ILE A 71 10.75 -6.65 3.98
C ILE A 71 9.99 -5.40 4.44
N THR A 72 9.20 -4.79 3.56
CA THR A 72 8.41 -3.60 3.88
C THR A 72 7.37 -3.88 4.96
N VAL A 73 6.67 -5.03 4.88
CA VAL A 73 5.73 -5.47 5.92
C VAL A 73 6.46 -5.79 7.23
N GLY A 74 7.64 -6.40 7.15
CA GLY A 74 8.49 -6.66 8.32
C GLY A 74 8.93 -5.37 9.02
N LEU A 75 9.37 -4.37 8.25
CA LEU A 75 9.71 -3.04 8.76
C LEU A 75 8.48 -2.38 9.41
N LEU A 76 7.30 -2.47 8.80
CA LEU A 76 6.08 -1.96 9.42
C LEU A 76 5.81 -2.62 10.79
N LEU A 77 5.92 -3.95 10.88
CA LEU A 77 5.73 -4.68 12.14
C LEU A 77 6.77 -4.24 13.20
N VAL A 78 8.04 -4.21 12.83
CA VAL A 78 9.13 -3.80 13.74
C VAL A 78 8.91 -2.36 14.20
N GLY A 79 8.53 -1.45 13.31
CA GLY A 79 8.19 -0.07 13.64
C GLY A 79 7.03 0.04 14.64
N VAL A 80 5.94 -0.71 14.42
CA VAL A 80 4.76 -0.71 15.30
C VAL A 80 5.08 -1.29 16.69
N LEU A 81 5.92 -2.34 16.74
CA LEU A 81 6.31 -2.99 17.99
C LEU A 81 7.30 -2.14 18.80
N ASN A 82 8.24 -1.47 18.12
CA ASN A 82 9.31 -0.71 18.77
C ASN A 82 8.90 0.71 19.14
N ALA A 83 8.01 1.33 18.36
CA ALA A 83 7.59 2.69 18.64
C ALA A 83 6.61 2.77 19.83
N PRO A 84 6.70 3.83 20.65
CA PRO A 84 5.83 4.05 21.81
C PRO A 84 4.45 4.56 21.38
N LEU A 85 3.76 3.79 20.52
CA LEU A 85 2.38 4.08 20.08
C LEU A 85 1.37 3.59 21.11
N SER A 86 0.24 4.28 21.19
CA SER A 86 -0.94 3.79 21.92
C SER A 86 -1.42 2.45 21.34
N LEU A 87 -2.04 1.61 22.18
CA LEU A 87 -2.56 0.29 21.79
C LEU A 87 -3.51 0.35 20.58
N VAL A 88 -4.31 1.43 20.49
CA VAL A 88 -5.24 1.67 19.36
C VAL A 88 -4.48 2.04 18.09
N GLU A 89 -3.47 2.90 18.21
CA GLU A 89 -2.66 3.37 17.07
C GLU A 89 -1.79 2.25 16.50
N ARG A 90 -1.32 1.34 17.36
CA ARG A 90 -0.58 0.13 16.94
C ARG A 90 -1.38 -0.76 15.99
N GLY A 91 -2.70 -0.85 16.17
CA GLY A 91 -3.58 -1.61 15.27
C GLY A 91 -4.03 -0.80 14.04
N LEU A 92 -4.31 0.49 14.24
CA LEU A 92 -4.80 1.36 13.17
C LEU A 92 -3.77 1.55 12.05
N TYR A 93 -2.48 1.62 12.40
CA TYR A 93 -1.37 1.79 11.46
C TYR A 93 -1.28 0.69 10.39
N PRO A 94 -1.09 -0.58 10.76
CA PRO A 94 -1.05 -1.67 9.80
C PRO A 94 -2.39 -1.83 9.09
N ALA A 95 -3.52 -1.63 9.77
CA ALA A 95 -4.83 -1.69 9.13
C ALA A 95 -4.96 -0.67 7.99
N ALA A 96 -4.59 0.60 8.21
CA ALA A 96 -4.61 1.64 7.19
C ALA A 96 -3.64 1.35 6.03
N PHE A 97 -2.45 0.81 6.34
CA PHE A 97 -1.49 0.36 5.34
C PHE A 97 -2.09 -0.73 4.43
N PHE A 98 -2.69 -1.78 5.01
CA PHE A 98 -3.35 -2.84 4.24
C PHE A 98 -4.53 -2.32 3.42
N VAL A 99 -5.35 -1.42 3.96
CA VAL A 99 -6.46 -0.80 3.20
C VAL A 99 -5.94 -0.02 1.99
N CYS A 100 -4.85 0.73 2.14
CA CYS A 100 -4.23 1.47 1.03
C CYS A 100 -3.67 0.53 -0.05
N LEU A 101 -3.04 -0.58 0.35
CA LEU A 101 -2.56 -1.61 -0.57
C LEU A 101 -3.72 -2.31 -1.30
N LEU A 102 -4.78 -2.68 -0.58
CA LEU A 102 -5.97 -3.30 -1.17
C LEU A 102 -6.65 -2.36 -2.17
N GLY A 103 -6.76 -1.06 -1.85
CA GLY A 103 -7.28 -0.05 -2.76
C GLY A 103 -6.50 0.02 -4.07
N GLN A 104 -5.17 0.03 -4.00
CA GLN A 104 -4.31 -0.02 -5.19
C GLN A 104 -4.44 -1.31 -5.99
N PHE A 105 -4.46 -2.45 -5.30
CA PHE A 105 -4.61 -3.76 -5.93
C PHE A 105 -5.92 -3.84 -6.73
N LEU A 106 -7.04 -3.43 -6.13
CA LEU A 106 -8.34 -3.38 -6.80
C LEU A 106 -8.36 -2.39 -7.96
N LEU A 107 -7.74 -1.22 -7.80
CA LEU A 107 -7.66 -0.20 -8.84
C LEU A 107 -6.90 -0.73 -10.08
N MET A 108 -5.72 -1.32 -9.86
CA MET A 108 -4.89 -1.89 -10.93
C MET A 108 -5.59 -3.05 -11.63
N ARG A 109 -6.25 -3.93 -10.88
CA ARG A 109 -7.00 -5.06 -11.45
C ARG A 109 -8.20 -4.59 -12.26
N SER A 110 -8.95 -3.60 -11.77
CA SER A 110 -10.05 -2.98 -12.53
C SER A 110 -9.56 -2.34 -13.83
N SER A 111 -8.36 -1.74 -13.83
CA SER A 111 -7.76 -1.17 -15.03
C SER A 111 -7.28 -2.24 -16.02
N LYS A 112 -6.75 -3.38 -15.53
CA LYS A 112 -6.31 -4.51 -16.39
C LYS A 112 -7.51 -5.14 -17.08
N ASN A 113 -8.60 -5.40 -16.33
CA ASN A 113 -9.84 -5.97 -16.88
C ASN A 113 -10.47 -5.08 -17.96
N GLY A 114 -10.61 -3.78 -17.69
CA GLY A 114 -11.18 -2.85 -18.68
C GLY A 114 -10.34 -2.69 -19.95
N LYS A 115 -9.03 -2.97 -19.90
CA LYS A 115 -8.18 -2.97 -21.10
C LYS A 115 -8.32 -4.26 -21.92
N PHE A 116 -8.64 -5.38 -21.28
CA PHE A 116 -8.90 -6.65 -21.95
C PHE A 116 -10.19 -6.59 -22.78
N ASP A 117 -11.28 -6.03 -22.21
CA ASP A 117 -12.58 -5.86 -22.89
C ASP A 117 -12.52 -4.98 -24.16
N LEU A 118 -11.51 -4.10 -24.28
CA LEU A 118 -11.32 -3.24 -25.45
C LEU A 118 -10.46 -3.89 -26.56
N ILE A 119 -9.72 -4.95 -26.25
CA ILE A 119 -8.90 -5.67 -27.24
C ILE A 119 -9.74 -6.78 -27.91
N GLU A 120 -10.81 -7.25 -27.26
CA GLU A 120 -11.72 -8.27 -27.79
C GLU A 120 -12.86 -7.71 -28.68
N LYS A 121 -12.93 -6.39 -28.88
CA LYS A 121 -13.95 -5.72 -29.68
C LYS A 121 -13.39 -5.11 -30.96
#